data_AF-A0A1R3UZH6-F1
#
_entry.id   AF-A0A1R3UZH6-F1
#
_cell.length_a   1.000
_cell.length_b   1.000
_cell.length_c   1.000
_cell.angle_alpha   90.00
_cell.angle_beta   90.00
_cell.angle_gamma   90.00
#
_symmetry.space_group_name_H-M   'P 1'
#
loop_
_entity.id
_entity.type
_entity.pdbx_description
1 polymer ?
#
loop_
_entity_poly.entity_id
_entity_poly.type
_entity_poly.pdbx_seq_one_letter_code
_entity_poly.pdbx_strand_id
1 'polypeptide(L)'
;MHRISPAFGEWRGRGGSIVLSAFPLQQSWCPMNTQSVTFAPFEAHHLEEATALSRAAGWPHRKEDWAMIWSLSEGQVALEGGRVVGTAFMTQAISRVPRTHASLPWPARPSAEAD
;
A
#
# COMPACT_ATOMS: atom_id res chain seq x y z
N MET A 1 -37.56 19.43 -1.57
CA MET A 1 -37.42 20.86 -1.90
C MET A 1 -38.12 21.65 -0.81
N HIS A 2 -37.40 22.06 0.24
CA HIS A 2 -37.76 23.20 1.11
C HIS A 2 -36.54 23.49 1.97
N ARG A 3 -35.91 24.63 1.70
CA ARG A 3 -34.77 25.18 2.43
C ARG A 3 -35.30 25.82 3.71
N ILE A 4 -34.68 25.52 4.85
CA ILE A 4 -34.76 26.35 6.05
C ILE A 4 -33.35 26.45 6.65
N SER A 5 -32.78 27.64 6.60
CA SER A 5 -31.80 28.16 7.57
C SER A 5 -32.57 29.21 8.39
N PRO A 6 -32.30 29.50 9.67
CA PRO A 6 -30.99 30.01 10.10
C PRO A 6 -30.60 29.79 11.59
N ALA A 7 -29.47 30.40 11.94
CA ALA A 7 -29.13 31.00 13.24
C ALA A 7 -28.64 30.08 14.37
N PHE A 8 -27.33 30.20 14.60
CA PHE A 8 -26.63 29.87 15.84
C PHE A 8 -27.27 30.64 17.01
N GLY A 9 -27.68 29.95 18.07
CA GLY A 9 -28.27 30.55 19.26
C GLY A 9 -27.65 29.98 20.53
N GLU A 10 -26.92 30.82 21.26
CA GLU A 10 -26.44 30.58 22.62
C GLU A 10 -27.66 30.44 23.56
N TRP A 11 -27.72 29.35 24.32
CA TRP A 11 -28.77 29.13 25.33
C TRP A 11 -28.15 29.17 26.73
N ARG A 12 -28.52 30.16 27.53
CA ARG A 12 -28.14 30.29 28.94
C ARG A 12 -29.37 30.03 29.82
N GLY A 13 -29.44 28.85 30.44
CA GLY A 13 -30.53 28.45 31.34
C GLY A 13 -30.00 27.86 32.66
N ARG A 14 -30.49 28.38 33.78
CA ARG A 14 -30.14 27.99 35.16
C ARG A 14 -30.73 26.63 35.54
N GLY A 15 -29.93 25.83 36.25
CA GLY A 15 -30.39 24.69 37.05
C GLY A 15 -30.04 23.35 36.42
N GLY A 16 -28.83 22.85 36.70
CA GLY A 16 -28.21 21.74 35.99
C GLY A 16 -28.97 20.42 36.06
N SER A 17 -28.93 19.69 34.95
CA SER A 17 -29.18 18.26 34.90
C SER A 17 -27.86 17.58 34.54
N ILE A 18 -27.37 16.74 35.47
CA ILE A 18 -26.37 15.73 35.16
C ILE A 18 -27.12 14.62 34.43
N VAL A 19 -26.74 14.37 33.17
CA VAL A 19 -27.13 13.16 32.46
C VAL A 19 -25.85 12.45 32.04
N LEU A 20 -25.61 11.30 32.66
CA LEU A 20 -24.55 10.35 32.29
C LEU A 20 -24.80 9.91 30.84
N SER A 21 -23.99 10.41 29.90
CA SER A 21 -23.98 9.87 28.54
C SER A 21 -23.29 8.50 28.56
N ALA A 22 -24.08 7.44 28.57
CA ALA A 22 -23.67 6.20 27.94
C ALA A 22 -23.66 6.48 26.42
N PHE A 23 -22.50 6.78 25.86
CA PHE A 23 -22.30 6.86 24.42
C PHE A 23 -22.59 5.48 23.82
N PRO A 24 -23.59 5.30 22.94
CA PRO A 24 -23.55 4.17 22.05
C PRO A 24 -22.41 4.45 21.06
N LEU A 25 -21.42 3.57 21.05
CA LEU A 25 -20.40 3.46 20.01
C LEU A 25 -21.08 3.15 18.67
N GLN A 26 -21.67 4.15 18.04
CA GLN A 26 -22.03 4.07 16.63
C GLN A 26 -20.74 4.26 15.84
N GLN A 27 -20.10 3.13 15.54
CA GLN A 27 -19.01 3.04 14.58
C GLN A 27 -19.53 3.54 13.24
N SER A 28 -19.39 4.84 12.97
CA SER A 28 -19.45 5.38 11.62
C SER A 28 -18.18 4.93 10.89
N TRP A 29 -18.12 3.65 10.54
CA TRP A 29 -17.08 3.12 9.67
C TRP A 29 -17.37 3.67 8.28
N CYS A 30 -16.38 4.29 7.65
CA CYS A 30 -16.40 4.52 6.21
C CYS A 30 -16.94 3.22 5.57
N PRO A 31 -17.97 3.27 4.70
CA PRO A 31 -18.43 2.05 4.06
C PRO A 31 -17.24 1.47 3.29
N MET A 32 -16.61 0.44 3.83
CA MET A 32 -15.60 -0.32 3.11
C MET A 32 -16.35 -1.01 1.99
N ASN A 33 -16.13 -0.54 0.77
CA ASN A 33 -16.62 -1.25 -0.41
C ASN A 33 -15.80 -2.55 -0.50
N THR A 34 -16.39 -3.66 -0.07
CA THR A 34 -15.72 -4.97 -0.07
C THR A 34 -15.74 -5.54 -1.49
N GLN A 35 -14.85 -5.07 -2.35
CA GLN A 35 -14.67 -5.68 -3.67
C GLN A 35 -13.79 -6.94 -3.52
N SER A 36 -14.24 -8.05 -4.10
CA SER A 36 -13.50 -9.31 -4.06
C SER A 36 -12.37 -9.28 -5.07
N VAL A 37 -11.14 -9.50 -4.59
CA VAL A 37 -9.95 -9.67 -5.43
C VAL A 37 -9.60 -11.15 -5.47
N THR A 38 -9.39 -11.69 -6.67
CA THR A 38 -8.86 -13.04 -6.88
C THR A 38 -7.41 -12.96 -7.37
N PHE A 39 -6.65 -14.02 -7.16
CA PHE A 39 -5.27 -14.11 -7.64
C PHE A 39 -5.14 -15.23 -8.68
N ALA A 40 -4.45 -14.95 -9.77
CA ALA A 40 -4.19 -15.92 -10.85
C ALA A 40 -2.73 -15.83 -11.34
N PRO A 41 -2.17 -16.91 -11.91
CA PRO A 41 -0.83 -16.87 -12.48
C PRO A 41 -0.68 -15.76 -13.51
N PHE A 42 0.50 -15.15 -13.57
CA PHE A 42 0.80 -14.20 -14.63
C PHE A 42 0.98 -14.93 -15.97
N GLU A 43 0.46 -14.34 -17.04
CA GLU A 43 0.46 -14.93 -18.38
C GLU A 43 0.71 -13.86 -19.45
N ALA A 44 1.02 -14.28 -20.68
CA ALA A 44 1.38 -13.37 -21.76
C ALA A 44 0.30 -12.31 -22.07
N HIS A 45 -0.98 -12.65 -21.89
CA HIS A 45 -2.08 -11.72 -22.12
C HIS A 45 -2.15 -10.59 -21.07
N HIS A 46 -1.55 -10.78 -19.89
CA HIS A 46 -1.51 -9.78 -18.82
C HIS A 46 -0.42 -8.70 -19.04
N LEU A 47 0.47 -8.85 -20.03
CA LEU A 47 1.57 -7.90 -20.29
C LEU A 47 1.08 -6.47 -20.59
N GLU A 48 -0.01 -6.34 -21.35
CA GLU A 48 -0.58 -5.03 -21.67
C GLU A 48 -1.15 -4.33 -20.43
N GLU A 49 -1.87 -5.09 -19.59
CA GLU A 49 -2.46 -4.55 -18.35
C GLU A 49 -1.39 -4.19 -17.31
N ALA A 50 -0.32 -4.99 -17.17
CA ALA A 50 0.82 -4.67 -16.30
C ALA A 50 1.53 -3.37 -16.75
N THR A 51 1.66 -3.19 -18.07
CA THR A 51 2.22 -1.97 -18.65
C THR A 51 1.29 -0.78 -18.40
N ALA A 52 -0.03 -0.96 -18.52
CA ALA A 52 -1.00 0.08 -18.20
C ALA A 52 -0.96 0.49 -16.71
N LEU A 53 -0.82 -0.47 -15.79
CA LEU A 53 -0.63 -0.21 -14.36
C LEU A 53 0.65 0.60 -14.09
N SER A 54 1.75 0.22 -14.74
CA SER A 54 3.01 0.98 -14.64
C SER A 54 2.85 2.43 -15.11
N ARG A 55 2.22 2.65 -16.27
CA ARG A 55 1.95 4.00 -16.79
C ARG A 55 1.06 4.80 -15.85
N ALA A 56 0.03 4.19 -15.27
CA ALA A 56 -0.83 4.82 -14.28
C ALA A 56 -0.07 5.23 -13.00
N ALA A 57 0.96 4.45 -12.62
CA ALA A 57 1.87 4.77 -11.53
C ALA A 57 2.98 5.78 -11.93
N GLY A 58 3.03 6.24 -13.18
CA GLY A 58 4.07 7.11 -13.69
C GLY A 58 5.42 6.42 -13.91
N TRP A 59 5.45 5.09 -13.94
CA TRP A 59 6.67 4.32 -14.18
C TRP A 59 6.93 4.16 -15.68
N PRO A 60 8.16 4.39 -16.15
CA PRO A 60 8.50 4.36 -17.57
C PRO A 60 8.65 2.93 -18.14
N HIS A 61 8.09 1.92 -17.47
CA HIS A 61 8.20 0.53 -17.89
C HIS A 61 7.49 0.30 -19.22
N ARG A 62 8.19 -0.40 -20.11
CA ARG A 62 7.69 -0.88 -21.39
C ARG A 62 7.16 -2.31 -21.23
N LYS A 63 6.48 -2.78 -22.27
CA LYS A 63 5.99 -4.16 -22.31
C LYS A 63 7.14 -5.17 -22.25
N GLU A 64 8.26 -4.84 -22.88
CA GLU A 64 9.47 -5.68 -22.92
C GLU A 64 10.10 -5.84 -21.53
N ASP A 65 10.03 -4.81 -20.69
CA ASP A 65 10.52 -4.87 -19.31
C ASP A 65 9.71 -5.90 -18.51
N TRP A 66 8.39 -5.91 -18.68
CA TRP A 66 7.50 -6.89 -18.05
C TRP A 66 7.73 -8.31 -18.56
N ALA A 67 7.91 -8.47 -19.88
CA ALA A 67 8.24 -9.76 -20.48
C ALA A 67 9.57 -10.30 -19.93
N MET A 68 10.57 -9.44 -19.75
CA MET A 68 11.85 -9.79 -19.14
C MET A 68 11.68 -10.21 -17.68
N ILE A 69 11.00 -9.41 -16.85
CA ILE A 69 10.77 -9.72 -15.43
C ILE A 69 10.06 -11.07 -15.28
N TRP A 70 9.03 -11.32 -16.10
CA TRP A 70 8.29 -12.58 -16.08
C TRP A 70 9.15 -13.77 -16.52
N SER A 71 10.04 -13.59 -17.50
CA SER A 71 10.94 -14.67 -17.91
C SER A 71 11.93 -15.11 -16.83
N LEU A 72 12.16 -14.27 -15.82
CA LEU A 72 13.12 -14.50 -14.73
C LEU A 72 12.47 -14.87 -13.40
N SER A 73 11.13 -14.83 -13.29
CA SER A 73 10.43 -14.80 -12.00
C SER A 73 9.12 -15.58 -12.03
N GLU A 74 8.67 -16.00 -10.85
CA GLU A 74 7.29 -16.47 -10.68
C GLU A 74 6.37 -15.26 -10.46
N GLY A 75 5.33 -15.12 -11.28
CA GLY A 75 4.45 -13.95 -11.30
C GLY A 75 3.00 -14.28 -10.99
N GLN A 76 2.31 -13.35 -10.32
CA GLN A 76 0.89 -13.42 -10.01
C GLN A 76 0.20 -12.09 -10.38
N VAL A 77 -1.05 -12.17 -10.84
CA VAL A 77 -1.94 -11.02 -11.02
C VAL A 77 -3.03 -11.01 -9.94
N ALA A 78 -3.41 -9.81 -9.51
CA ALA A 78 -4.60 -9.56 -8.71
C ALA A 78 -5.72 -9.08 -9.64
N LEU A 79 -6.88 -9.75 -9.61
CA LEU A 79 -8.01 -9.51 -10.49
C LEU A 79 -9.22 -9.03 -9.70
N GLU A 80 -9.84 -7.95 -10.17
CA GLU A 80 -11.13 -7.46 -9.68
C GLU A 80 -12.11 -7.44 -10.86
N GLY A 81 -13.18 -8.24 -10.79
CA GLY A 81 -14.13 -8.36 -11.91
C GLY A 81 -13.49 -8.81 -13.22
N GLY A 82 -12.38 -9.56 -13.16
CA GLY A 82 -11.61 -10.00 -14.34
C GLY A 82 -10.60 -8.98 -14.89
N ARG A 83 -10.48 -7.79 -14.28
CA ARG A 83 -9.49 -6.78 -14.64
C ARG A 83 -8.27 -6.87 -13.73
N VAL A 84 -7.06 -6.73 -14.27
CA VAL A 84 -5.85 -6.67 -13.46
C VAL A 84 -5.81 -5.34 -12.69
N VAL A 85 -5.77 -5.45 -11.37
CA VAL A 85 -5.62 -4.33 -10.43
C VAL A 85 -4.25 -4.31 -9.75
N GLY A 86 -3.45 -5.36 -9.92
CA GLY A 86 -2.10 -5.43 -9.38
C GLY A 86 -1.31 -6.62 -9.93
N THR A 87 0.01 -6.55 -9.79
CA THR A 87 0.97 -7.58 -10.21
C THR A 87 2.03 -7.77 -9.15
N ALA A 88 2.46 -9.01 -8.91
CA ALA A 88 3.56 -9.33 -8.00
C ALA A 88 4.48 -10.38 -8.65
N PHE A 89 5.80 -10.21 -8.47
CA PHE A 89 6.81 -11.14 -8.99
C PHE A 89 7.82 -11.51 -7.90
N MET A 90 8.22 -12.77 -7.89
CA MET A 90 9.21 -13.31 -6.98
C MET A 90 10.36 -13.93 -7.77
N THR A 91 11.56 -13.38 -7.58
CA THR A 91 12.80 -13.89 -8.17
C THR A 91 13.63 -14.54 -7.07
N GLN A 92 13.94 -15.83 -7.21
CA GLN A 92 14.85 -16.51 -6.29
C GLN A 92 16.29 -16.06 -6.56
N ALA A 93 16.79 -15.12 -5.75
CA ALA A 93 18.20 -14.74 -5.81
C ALA A 93 19.05 -15.82 -5.11
N ILE A 94 19.92 -16.49 -5.87
CA ILE A 94 20.92 -17.38 -5.28
C ILE A 94 22.01 -16.52 -4.66
N SER A 95 21.96 -16.30 -3.34
CA SER A 95 23.09 -15.70 -2.64
C SER A 95 24.13 -16.78 -2.33
N ARG A 96 25.16 -16.89 -3.17
CA ARG A 96 26.35 -17.69 -2.83
C ARG A 96 27.37 -16.77 -2.16
N VAL A 97 27.12 -16.40 -0.91
CA VAL A 97 28.14 -15.75 -0.07
C VAL A 97 28.98 -16.87 0.53
N PRO A 98 30.24 -17.07 0.11
CA PRO A 98 31.13 -17.96 0.83
C PRO A 98 31.37 -17.32 2.21
N ARG A 99 31.01 -18.02 3.28
CA ARG A 99 31.45 -17.63 4.63
C ARG A 99 32.96 -17.90 4.76
N THR A 100 33.78 -17.05 4.16
CA THR A 100 35.24 -17.14 4.26
C THR A 100 35.86 -15.78 4.56
N HIS A 101 35.32 -15.06 5.54
CA HIS A 101 36.09 -14.05 6.26
C HIS A 101 35.72 -14.21 7.73
N ALA A 102 36.67 -14.70 8.54
CA ALA A 102 36.61 -14.47 9.98
C ALA A 102 36.48 -12.95 10.18
N SER A 103 35.54 -12.54 11.02
CA SER A 103 35.27 -11.13 11.33
C SER A 103 36.57 -10.41 11.66
N LEU A 104 37.12 -9.64 10.73
CA LEU A 104 38.07 -8.61 11.10
C LEU A 104 37.24 -7.51 11.78
N PRO A 105 37.55 -7.13 13.02
CA PRO A 105 36.84 -6.05 13.69
C PRO A 105 36.96 -4.79 12.84
N TRP A 106 35.84 -4.08 12.70
CA TRP A 106 35.77 -2.78 12.05
C TRP A 106 36.85 -1.84 12.61
N PRO A 107 37.68 -1.16 11.78
CA PRO A 107 38.68 -0.25 12.32
C PRO A 107 37.98 0.90 13.05
N ALA A 108 38.36 1.14 14.29
CA ALA A 108 37.96 2.33 15.02
C ALA A 108 38.30 3.56 14.17
N ARG A 109 37.34 4.48 13.99
CA ARG A 109 37.60 5.76 13.33
C ARG A 109 38.77 6.43 14.07
N PRO A 110 39.81 6.91 13.39
CA PRO A 110 40.80 7.75 14.06
C PRO A 110 40.07 8.98 14.59
N SER A 111 40.15 9.20 15.91
CA SER A 111 39.71 10.44 16.53
C SER A 111 40.48 11.56 15.84
N ALA A 112 39.75 12.46 15.17
CA ALA A 112 40.36 13.64 14.60
C ALA A 112 41.14 14.37 15.71
N GLU A 113 42.42 14.62 15.42
CA GLU A 113 43.29 15.51 16.17
C GLU A 113 42.55 16.82 16.48
N ALA A 114 42.51 17.15 17.76
CA ALA A 114 42.35 18.51 18.23
C ALA A 114 43.68 18.87 18.91
N ASP A 115 44.59 19.45 18.12
CA ASP A 115 45.41 20.62 18.47
C ASP A 115 46.20 21.09 17.23
#